data_AF-A0A2U1E3Q8-F1
#
_entry.id   AF-A0A2U1E3Q8-F1
#
_cell.length_a   1.000
_cell.length_b   1.000
_cell.length_c   1.000
_cell.angle_alpha   90.00
_cell.angle_beta   90.00
_cell.angle_gamma   90.00
#
_symmetry.space_group_name_H-M   'P 1'
#
loop_
_entity.id
_entity.type
_entity.pdbx_description
1 polymer ?
#
loop_
_entity_poly.entity_id
_entity_poly.type
_entity_poly.pdbx_seq_one_letter_code
_entity_poly.pdbx_strand_id
1 'polypeptide(L)'
;MERYYSLSSYLKNKFGVKVGKVCLDGGFTCPNRDGKLSKLGCIYCSESGSGEFAGCVGAKTISEQIAHQKTMYGGKWKVEKYIAYFQNFTNTYKPVPELRKIYDEALSGKEIVGLDIATRADCIDDERIELLKEYDKKTEAWIELGMQSIHEKTLDFINRGYSHEYFDKKARELIDDGFKIIVHIILGLPTETREDMLETFEYVKELHPFGVKIHSLYVDKHSRLGKLYMEKPFPVLTEEEYVNLVCDGMEILPRDIVYHRITGDPVRENLIVPNWTKHKCAVISSIQKELKRRNIDFV
;
A
#
# COMPACT_ATOMS: atom_id res chain seq x y z
N MET A 1 13.15 -10.56 -17.69
CA MET A 1 13.07 -11.58 -16.62
C MET A 1 12.88 -10.82 -15.34
N GLU A 2 11.91 -11.23 -14.54
CA GLU A 2 11.59 -10.59 -13.26
C GLU A 2 12.68 -10.99 -12.26
N ARG A 3 13.32 -10.01 -11.60
CA ARG A 3 14.50 -10.22 -10.73
C ARG A 3 14.21 -10.19 -9.23
N TYR A 4 12.95 -9.95 -8.84
CA TYR A 4 12.49 -9.93 -7.45
C TYR A 4 11.17 -10.69 -7.32
N TYR A 5 10.83 -11.14 -6.11
CA TYR A 5 9.61 -11.90 -5.89
C TYR A 5 8.38 -10.97 -5.89
N SER A 6 7.76 -10.78 -7.05
CA SER A 6 6.62 -9.88 -7.16
C SER A 6 5.32 -10.53 -6.73
N LEU A 7 4.35 -9.70 -6.37
CA LEU A 7 2.98 -10.15 -6.14
C LEU A 7 2.39 -10.91 -7.35
N SER A 8 2.79 -10.55 -8.58
CA SER A 8 2.33 -11.27 -9.77
C SER A 8 2.91 -12.69 -9.82
N SER A 9 4.17 -12.89 -9.43
CA SER A 9 4.79 -14.21 -9.36
C SER A 9 4.18 -15.03 -8.23
N TYR A 10 4.02 -14.44 -7.04
CA TYR A 10 3.35 -15.06 -5.89
C TYR A 10 1.96 -15.59 -6.26
N LEU A 11 1.11 -14.72 -6.83
CA LEU A 11 -0.27 -15.10 -7.18
C LEU A 11 -0.33 -16.14 -8.30
N LYS A 12 0.57 -16.07 -9.29
CA LYS A 12 0.64 -17.08 -10.35
C LYS A 12 1.05 -18.45 -9.80
N ASN A 13 2.02 -18.49 -8.89
CA ASN A 13 2.46 -19.73 -8.25
C ASN A 13 1.35 -20.34 -7.38
N LYS A 14 0.61 -19.49 -6.65
CA LYS A 14 -0.46 -19.95 -5.77
C LYS A 14 -1.72 -20.42 -6.51
N PHE A 15 -2.15 -19.68 -7.53
CA PHE A 15 -3.45 -19.90 -8.17
C PHE A 15 -3.39 -20.49 -9.59
N GLY A 16 -2.19 -20.63 -10.16
CA GLY A 16 -1.94 -21.15 -11.52
C GLY A 16 -2.34 -20.21 -12.66
N VAL A 17 -2.94 -19.06 -12.35
CA VAL A 17 -3.49 -18.11 -13.32
C VAL A 17 -3.10 -16.67 -12.96
N LYS A 18 -3.27 -15.75 -13.90
CA LYS A 18 -3.14 -14.32 -13.61
C LYS A 18 -4.29 -13.89 -12.70
N VAL A 19 -3.95 -13.26 -11.59
CA VAL A 19 -4.90 -12.70 -10.62
C VAL A 19 -4.83 -11.18 -10.68
N GLY A 20 -5.99 -10.54 -10.82
CA GLY A 20 -6.13 -9.08 -10.77
C GLY A 20 -6.39 -8.60 -9.35
N LYS A 21 -6.22 -7.30 -9.10
CA LYS A 21 -6.53 -6.67 -7.82
C LYS A 21 -7.52 -5.54 -8.07
N VAL A 22 -8.76 -5.68 -7.60
CA VAL A 22 -9.82 -4.69 -7.84
C VAL A 22 -9.86 -3.72 -6.67
N CYS A 23 -9.59 -2.44 -6.93
CA CYS A 23 -9.56 -1.40 -5.89
C CYS A 23 -10.99 -0.96 -5.56
N LEU A 24 -11.39 -1.09 -4.29
CA LEU A 24 -12.75 -0.87 -3.80
C LEU A 24 -12.75 0.24 -2.74
N ASP A 25 -13.83 0.99 -2.72
CA ASP A 25 -14.18 1.96 -1.69
C ASP A 25 -15.37 1.42 -0.87
N GLY A 26 -15.11 1.09 0.40
CA GLY A 26 -16.13 0.62 1.34
C GLY A 26 -16.87 1.72 2.10
N GLY A 27 -16.71 3.00 1.71
CA GLY A 27 -17.33 4.12 2.40
C GLY A 27 -16.76 4.31 3.81
N PHE A 28 -15.44 4.08 3.94
CA PHE A 28 -14.70 4.25 5.18
C PHE A 28 -14.23 5.71 5.36
N THR A 29 -13.84 6.02 6.59
CA THR A 29 -13.09 7.23 6.92
C THR A 29 -11.82 6.85 7.68
N CYS A 30 -11.10 7.84 8.20
CA CYS A 30 -9.88 7.65 8.98
C CYS A 30 -9.98 8.47 10.27
N PRO A 31 -9.57 7.91 11.44
CA PRO A 31 -9.59 8.64 12.72
C PRO A 31 -8.70 9.89 12.71
N ASN A 32 -7.74 9.94 11.78
CA ASN A 32 -6.86 11.08 11.58
C ASN A 32 -7.54 12.23 10.80
N ARG A 33 -8.79 12.05 10.37
CA ARG A 33 -9.57 13.02 9.58
C ARG A 33 -10.89 13.40 10.24
N ASP A 34 -11.53 12.49 10.96
CA ASP A 34 -12.87 12.65 11.51
C ASP A 34 -12.92 13.40 12.86
N GLY A 35 -11.76 13.72 13.43
CA GLY A 35 -11.63 14.38 14.73
C GLY A 35 -11.37 13.46 15.92
N LYS A 36 -11.30 12.12 15.73
CA LYS A 36 -10.94 11.18 16.81
C LYS A 36 -9.47 11.31 17.23
N LEU A 37 -8.55 11.39 16.25
CA LEU A 37 -7.12 11.62 16.47
C LEU A 37 -6.69 12.98 15.92
N SER A 38 -7.20 13.35 14.74
CA SER A 38 -6.91 14.62 14.09
C SER A 38 -8.04 14.99 13.13
N LYS A 39 -8.05 16.22 12.64
CA LYS A 39 -8.96 16.71 11.59
C LYS A 39 -8.23 16.94 10.25
N LEU A 40 -6.93 16.69 10.20
CA LEU A 40 -6.07 17.13 9.09
C LEU A 40 -5.72 16.02 8.10
N GLY A 41 -5.81 14.76 8.50
CA GLY A 41 -5.28 13.61 7.77
C GLY A 41 -3.75 13.59 7.72
N CYS A 42 -3.18 12.51 7.19
CA CYS A 42 -1.75 12.45 6.89
C CYS A 42 -1.43 13.52 5.84
N ILE A 43 -0.28 14.17 5.96
CA ILE A 43 0.03 15.38 5.18
C ILE A 43 0.04 15.16 3.66
N TYR A 44 0.43 13.97 3.23
CA TYR A 44 0.52 13.55 1.83
C TYR A 44 -0.80 12.99 1.27
N CYS A 45 -1.77 12.65 2.12
CA CYS A 45 -3.03 12.07 1.66
C CYS A 45 -3.97 13.16 1.10
N SER A 46 -4.53 12.91 -0.07
CA SER A 46 -5.63 13.69 -0.65
C SER A 46 -6.92 13.58 0.15
N GLU A 47 -7.97 14.29 -0.27
CA GLU A 47 -9.31 14.19 0.32
C GLU A 47 -9.92 12.80 0.20
N SER A 48 -9.57 12.03 -0.84
CA SER A 48 -10.01 10.64 -1.03
C SER A 48 -9.21 9.62 -0.22
N GLY A 49 -8.32 10.07 0.68
CA GLY A 49 -7.52 9.18 1.51
C GLY A 49 -6.52 8.34 0.72
N SER A 50 -5.92 8.93 -0.34
CA SER A 50 -5.04 8.24 -1.29
C SER A 50 -5.74 7.11 -2.06
N GLY A 51 -7.02 7.35 -2.37
CA GLY A 51 -7.96 6.43 -3.00
C GLY A 51 -8.40 6.86 -4.39
N GLU A 52 -7.61 7.63 -5.13
CA GLU A 52 -8.03 8.27 -6.40
C GLU A 52 -8.44 7.26 -7.49
N PHE A 53 -8.01 6.02 -7.35
CA PHE A 53 -8.34 4.90 -8.25
C PHE A 53 -9.20 3.82 -7.58
N ALA A 54 -9.68 4.06 -6.36
CA ALA A 54 -10.55 3.16 -5.63
C ALA A 54 -12.01 3.37 -6.03
N GLY A 55 -12.74 2.26 -6.17
CA GLY A 55 -14.15 2.26 -6.53
C GLY A 55 -14.42 2.76 -7.94
N CYS A 56 -15.55 3.45 -8.11
CA CYS A 56 -15.99 4.03 -9.38
C CYS A 56 -16.97 5.17 -9.12
N VAL A 57 -16.84 6.27 -9.86
CA VAL A 57 -17.78 7.40 -9.78
C VAL A 57 -19.19 6.92 -10.15
N GLY A 58 -20.13 7.02 -9.21
CA GLY A 58 -21.52 6.65 -9.41
C GLY A 58 -21.88 5.19 -9.07
N ALA A 59 -20.91 4.32 -8.78
CA ALA A 59 -21.19 2.99 -8.22
C ALA A 59 -21.67 3.12 -6.77
N LYS A 60 -22.78 2.46 -6.45
CA LYS A 60 -23.44 2.52 -5.14
C LYS A 60 -23.14 1.31 -4.26
N THR A 61 -22.71 0.20 -4.87
CA THR A 61 -22.46 -1.07 -4.18
C THR A 61 -21.04 -1.59 -4.45
N ILE A 62 -20.53 -2.46 -3.58
CA ILE A 62 -19.22 -3.09 -3.80
C ILE A 62 -19.25 -3.96 -5.05
N SER A 63 -20.36 -4.65 -5.29
CA SER A 63 -20.56 -5.51 -6.46
C SER A 63 -20.44 -4.73 -7.79
N GLU A 64 -21.03 -3.53 -7.86
CA GLU A 64 -20.90 -2.64 -9.02
C GLU A 64 -19.46 -2.15 -9.22
N GLN A 65 -18.76 -1.80 -8.13
CA GLN A 65 -17.36 -1.41 -8.20
C GLN A 65 -16.48 -2.55 -8.71
N ILE A 66 -16.69 -3.78 -8.24
CA ILE A 66 -15.99 -4.98 -8.72
C ILE A 66 -16.23 -5.18 -10.21
N ALA A 67 -17.49 -5.13 -10.66
CA ALA A 67 -17.84 -5.29 -12.07
C ALA A 67 -17.14 -4.25 -12.94
N HIS A 68 -17.15 -2.98 -12.51
CA HIS A 68 -16.44 -1.90 -13.20
C HIS A 68 -14.92 -2.12 -13.25
N GLN A 69 -14.29 -2.38 -12.10
CA GLN A 69 -12.84 -2.57 -12.00
C GLN A 69 -12.34 -3.75 -12.84
N LYS A 70 -13.14 -4.81 -13.00
CA LYS A 70 -12.83 -5.93 -13.90
C LYS A 70 -12.74 -5.51 -15.37
N THR A 71 -13.56 -4.55 -15.81
CA THR A 71 -13.48 -4.06 -17.21
C THR A 71 -12.14 -3.41 -17.55
N MET A 72 -11.45 -2.85 -16.55
CA MET A 72 -10.12 -2.23 -16.71
C MET A 72 -9.02 -3.24 -17.03
N TYR A 73 -9.26 -4.54 -16.78
CA TYR A 73 -8.35 -5.62 -17.16
C TYR A 73 -8.54 -6.12 -18.60
N GLY A 74 -9.64 -5.75 -19.26
CA GLY A 74 -10.02 -6.23 -20.58
C GLY A 74 -9.05 -5.79 -21.70
N GLY A 75 -8.71 -6.71 -22.60
CA GLY A 75 -8.00 -6.45 -23.86
C GLY A 75 -6.53 -6.84 -23.89
N LYS A 76 -5.77 -6.67 -22.80
CA LYS A 76 -4.31 -6.97 -22.78
C LYS A 76 -3.91 -8.18 -21.92
N TRP A 77 -4.73 -8.54 -20.92
CA TRP A 77 -4.41 -9.61 -19.97
C TRP A 77 -5.63 -10.49 -19.72
N LYS A 78 -5.48 -11.82 -19.85
CA LYS A 78 -6.52 -12.78 -19.46
C LYS A 78 -6.49 -12.96 -17.94
N VAL A 79 -7.37 -12.25 -17.23
CA VAL A 79 -7.51 -12.34 -15.77
C VAL A 79 -8.76 -13.15 -15.43
N GLU A 80 -8.58 -14.21 -14.65
CA GLU A 80 -9.65 -15.16 -14.31
C GLU A 80 -10.06 -15.10 -12.84
N LYS A 81 -9.16 -14.60 -11.98
CA LYS A 81 -9.35 -14.48 -10.52
C LYS A 81 -8.97 -13.08 -10.07
N TYR A 82 -9.53 -12.64 -8.95
CA TYR A 82 -9.31 -11.30 -8.41
C TYR A 82 -9.11 -11.31 -6.89
N ILE A 83 -8.38 -10.33 -6.40
CA ILE A 83 -8.30 -9.96 -4.98
C ILE A 83 -9.14 -8.70 -4.79
N ALA A 84 -10.10 -8.74 -3.87
CA ALA A 84 -10.84 -7.57 -3.45
C ALA A 84 -9.93 -6.70 -2.57
N TYR A 85 -9.67 -5.46 -2.99
CA TYR A 85 -8.71 -4.60 -2.31
C TYR A 85 -9.32 -3.30 -1.81
N PHE A 86 -9.37 -3.15 -0.50
CA PHE A 86 -9.77 -1.92 0.15
C PHE A 86 -8.52 -1.08 0.45
N GLN A 87 -8.29 -0.04 -0.36
CA GLN A 87 -7.05 0.76 -0.32
C GLN A 87 -7.19 2.05 0.48
N ASN A 88 -8.30 2.77 0.30
CA ASN A 88 -8.46 4.14 0.77
C ASN A 88 -8.82 4.20 2.25
N PHE A 89 -8.41 5.27 2.93
CA PHE A 89 -8.71 5.51 4.34
C PHE A 89 -8.26 4.38 5.30
N THR A 90 -9.13 3.91 6.18
CA THR A 90 -8.84 2.93 7.23
C THR A 90 -9.92 1.86 7.21
N ASN A 91 -9.66 0.77 6.50
CA ASN A 91 -10.71 -0.17 6.08
C ASN A 91 -11.18 -1.13 7.18
N THR A 92 -10.74 -0.94 8.42
CA THR A 92 -11.26 -1.59 9.63
C THR A 92 -12.02 -0.61 10.53
N TYR A 93 -12.18 0.65 10.12
CA TYR A 93 -12.75 1.74 10.92
C TYR A 93 -14.27 1.87 10.77
N LYS A 94 -14.97 0.76 11.02
CA LYS A 94 -16.44 0.66 11.19
C LYS A 94 -16.75 -0.38 12.27
N PRO A 95 -17.99 -0.46 12.80
CA PRO A 95 -18.43 -1.57 13.64
C PRO A 95 -18.33 -2.91 12.91
N VAL A 96 -17.98 -3.99 13.62
CA VAL A 96 -17.83 -5.35 13.06
C VAL A 96 -19.02 -5.83 12.21
N PRO A 97 -20.29 -5.59 12.58
CA PRO A 97 -21.42 -5.98 11.74
C PRO A 97 -21.46 -5.28 10.38
N GLU A 98 -20.97 -4.04 10.28
CA GLU A 98 -20.85 -3.33 9.01
C GLU A 98 -19.66 -3.83 8.20
N LEU A 99 -18.51 -4.07 8.84
CA LEU A 99 -17.33 -4.66 8.20
C LEU A 99 -17.69 -6.00 7.54
N ARG A 100 -18.39 -6.86 8.27
CA ARG A 100 -18.85 -8.16 7.77
C ARG A 100 -19.70 -8.02 6.51
N LYS A 101 -20.67 -7.10 6.49
CA LYS A 101 -21.51 -6.84 5.29
C LYS A 101 -20.66 -6.44 4.09
N ILE A 102 -19.71 -5.52 4.29
CA ILE A 102 -18.84 -5.00 3.23
C ILE A 102 -17.94 -6.11 2.67
N TYR A 103 -17.29 -6.88 3.55
CA TYR A 103 -16.37 -7.94 3.15
C TYR A 103 -17.10 -9.15 2.54
N ASP A 104 -18.26 -9.54 3.07
CA ASP A 104 -19.08 -10.61 2.50
C ASP A 104 -19.58 -10.24 1.10
N GLU A 105 -19.98 -8.98 0.88
CA GLU A 105 -20.35 -8.50 -0.46
C GLU A 105 -19.15 -8.57 -1.41
N ALA A 106 -17.97 -8.12 -0.96
CA ALA A 106 -16.74 -8.16 -1.76
C ALA A 106 -16.32 -9.57 -2.16
N LEU A 107 -16.61 -10.56 -1.32
CA LEU A 107 -16.26 -11.97 -1.52
C LEU A 107 -17.39 -12.80 -2.14
N SER A 108 -18.50 -12.18 -2.53
CA SER A 108 -19.68 -12.89 -3.06
C SER A 108 -19.43 -13.60 -4.40
N GLY A 109 -18.48 -13.09 -5.21
CA GLY A 109 -18.09 -13.67 -6.50
C GLY A 109 -17.09 -14.81 -6.35
N LYS A 110 -17.34 -15.95 -7.02
CA LYS A 110 -16.46 -17.14 -6.97
C LYS A 110 -15.05 -16.89 -7.52
N GLU A 111 -14.92 -15.90 -8.39
CA GLU A 111 -13.66 -15.43 -8.96
C GLU A 111 -12.86 -14.54 -8.00
N ILE A 112 -13.45 -14.08 -6.89
CA ILE A 112 -12.75 -13.33 -5.86
C ILE A 112 -12.11 -14.33 -4.90
N VAL A 113 -10.78 -14.44 -4.93
CA VAL A 113 -10.02 -15.48 -4.22
C VAL A 113 -9.26 -14.96 -3.00
N GLY A 114 -9.33 -13.66 -2.74
CA GLY A 114 -8.63 -13.03 -1.63
C GLY A 114 -9.16 -11.65 -1.30
N LEU A 115 -8.76 -11.21 -0.11
CA LEU A 115 -9.17 -9.97 0.51
C LEU A 115 -7.92 -9.23 1.00
N ASP A 116 -7.67 -8.04 0.48
CA ASP A 116 -6.56 -7.19 0.90
C ASP A 116 -7.12 -5.93 1.56
N ILE A 117 -6.77 -5.71 2.83
CA ILE A 117 -7.33 -4.66 3.67
C ILE A 117 -6.21 -3.71 4.09
N ALA A 118 -6.13 -2.54 3.45
CA ALA A 118 -5.27 -1.47 3.89
C ALA A 118 -5.89 -0.75 5.09
N THR A 119 -5.14 -0.67 6.20
CA THR A 119 -5.64 -0.03 7.41
C THR A 119 -4.50 0.56 8.25
N ARG A 120 -4.87 1.13 9.38
CA ARG A 120 -3.95 1.65 10.39
C ARG A 120 -3.82 0.64 11.52
N ALA A 121 -2.62 0.53 12.09
CA ALA A 121 -2.35 -0.38 13.21
C ALA A 121 -3.23 -0.05 14.44
N ASP A 122 -3.48 1.23 14.71
CA ASP A 122 -4.32 1.72 15.81
C ASP A 122 -5.84 1.50 15.61
N CYS A 123 -6.25 0.83 14.53
CA CYS A 123 -7.64 0.54 14.20
C CYS A 123 -7.93 -0.96 14.08
N ILE A 124 -7.07 -1.79 14.67
CA ILE A 124 -7.23 -3.25 14.72
C ILE A 124 -7.20 -3.68 16.19
N ASP A 125 -8.39 -3.81 16.77
CA ASP A 125 -8.61 -4.36 18.11
C ASP A 125 -9.02 -5.84 18.04
N ASP A 126 -9.18 -6.48 19.20
CA ASP A 126 -9.45 -7.91 19.33
C ASP A 126 -10.70 -8.36 18.53
N GLU A 127 -11.78 -7.56 18.55
CA GLU A 127 -12.99 -7.88 17.78
C GLU A 127 -12.72 -7.90 16.27
N ARG A 128 -11.89 -6.98 15.78
CA ARG A 128 -11.49 -6.93 14.36
C ARG A 128 -10.51 -8.04 14.04
N ILE A 129 -9.60 -8.38 14.94
CA ILE A 129 -8.69 -9.53 14.78
C ILE A 129 -9.49 -10.82 14.59
N GLU A 130 -10.48 -11.08 15.46
CA GLU A 130 -11.31 -12.29 15.34
C GLU A 130 -12.12 -12.31 14.04
N LEU A 131 -12.68 -11.17 13.63
CA LEU A 131 -13.33 -11.05 12.32
C LEU A 131 -12.36 -11.40 11.18
N LEU A 132 -11.14 -10.86 11.20
CA LEU A 132 -10.16 -11.08 10.14
C LEU A 132 -9.66 -12.53 10.10
N LYS A 133 -9.52 -13.21 11.25
CA LYS A 133 -9.22 -14.65 11.31
C LYS A 133 -10.28 -15.50 10.60
N GLU A 134 -11.55 -15.10 10.63
CA GLU A 134 -12.60 -15.80 9.89
C GLU A 134 -12.42 -15.71 8.37
N TYR A 135 -11.95 -14.57 7.86
CA TYR A 135 -11.74 -14.35 6.42
C TYR A 135 -10.44 -14.99 5.93
N ASP A 136 -9.38 -14.97 6.74
CA ASP A 136 -8.12 -15.64 6.42
C ASP A 136 -8.28 -17.17 6.26
N LYS A 137 -9.17 -17.79 7.04
CA LYS A 137 -9.51 -19.22 6.88
C LYS A 137 -10.23 -19.54 5.57
N LYS A 138 -10.88 -18.56 4.94
CA LYS A 138 -11.76 -18.76 3.76
C LYS A 138 -11.12 -18.28 2.46
N THR A 139 -10.14 -17.39 2.54
CA THR A 139 -9.62 -16.65 1.39
C THR A 139 -8.13 -16.40 1.54
N GLU A 140 -7.47 -15.96 0.48
CA GLU A 140 -6.15 -15.35 0.62
C GLU A 140 -6.29 -13.94 1.20
N ALA A 141 -6.26 -13.82 2.53
CA ALA A 141 -6.42 -12.54 3.22
C ALA A 141 -5.07 -11.90 3.56
N TRP A 142 -4.96 -10.58 3.35
CA TRP A 142 -3.79 -9.79 3.72
C TRP A 142 -4.21 -8.53 4.46
N ILE A 143 -3.37 -8.10 5.41
CA ILE A 143 -3.53 -6.83 6.12
C ILE A 143 -2.37 -5.92 5.69
N GLU A 144 -2.69 -4.82 5.01
CA GLU A 144 -1.70 -3.80 4.65
C GLU A 144 -1.66 -2.70 5.71
N LEU A 145 -0.55 -2.61 6.44
CA LEU A 145 -0.35 -1.62 7.49
C LEU A 145 0.48 -0.45 6.96
N GLY A 146 -0.10 0.75 7.06
CA GLY A 146 0.60 2.00 6.72
C GLY A 146 1.65 2.40 7.75
N MET A 147 2.87 1.90 7.64
CA MET A 147 4.01 2.31 8.49
C MET A 147 4.56 3.67 8.07
N GLN A 148 4.80 3.82 6.77
CA GLN A 148 5.42 4.95 6.09
C GLN A 148 6.89 5.15 6.42
N SER A 149 7.23 5.24 7.71
CA SER A 149 8.58 5.45 8.23
C SER A 149 8.72 4.85 9.63
N ILE A 150 9.94 4.57 10.05
CA ILE A 150 10.28 4.21 11.44
C ILE A 150 10.65 5.42 12.30
N HIS A 151 10.86 6.57 11.67
CA HIS A 151 11.43 7.76 12.30
C HIS A 151 10.34 8.63 12.90
N GLU A 152 10.35 8.82 14.22
CA GLU A 152 9.35 9.63 14.93
C GLU A 152 9.26 11.06 14.38
N LYS A 153 10.40 11.69 14.07
CA LYS A 153 10.45 13.03 13.43
C LYS A 153 9.61 13.07 12.14
N THR A 154 9.67 12.01 11.34
CA THR A 154 8.96 11.90 10.07
C THR A 154 7.50 11.63 10.33
N LEU A 155 7.18 10.70 11.24
CA LEU A 155 5.81 10.33 11.61
C LEU A 155 5.02 11.53 12.16
N ASP A 156 5.65 12.36 12.97
CA ASP A 156 5.11 13.62 13.46
C ASP A 156 4.89 14.61 12.32
N PHE A 157 5.90 14.82 11.47
CA PHE A 157 5.81 15.71 10.32
C PHE A 157 4.66 15.33 9.38
N ILE A 158 4.48 14.04 9.10
CA ILE A 158 3.39 13.57 8.24
C ILE A 158 2.04 13.53 8.94
N ASN A 159 1.96 13.89 10.22
CA ASN A 159 0.77 13.78 11.07
C ASN A 159 0.23 12.35 11.06
N ARG A 160 1.05 11.33 11.39
CA ARG A 160 0.63 9.91 11.37
C ARG A 160 -0.45 9.62 12.43
N GLY A 161 -0.29 10.19 13.61
CA GLY A 161 -1.21 10.08 14.75
C GLY A 161 -0.97 8.89 15.69
N TYR A 162 0.16 8.19 15.57
CA TYR A 162 0.68 7.23 16.55
C TYR A 162 2.19 7.00 16.33
N SER A 163 2.90 6.51 17.36
CA SER A 163 4.35 6.29 17.34
C SER A 163 4.76 5.02 16.59
N HIS A 164 6.02 4.95 16.18
CA HIS A 164 6.59 3.74 15.60
C HIS A 164 6.59 2.57 16.60
N GLU A 165 6.82 2.83 17.89
CA GLU A 165 6.74 1.81 18.94
C GLU A 165 5.37 1.11 18.97
N TYR A 166 4.28 1.89 18.85
CA TYR A 166 2.93 1.32 18.78
C TYR A 166 2.76 0.45 17.52
N PHE A 167 3.28 0.94 16.37
CA PHE A 167 3.26 0.18 15.13
C PHE A 167 3.98 -1.17 15.28
N ASP A 168 5.21 -1.17 15.77
CA ASP A 168 6.04 -2.37 15.91
C ASP A 168 5.33 -3.42 16.75
N LYS A 169 4.85 -3.02 17.94
CA LYS A 169 4.12 -3.92 18.84
C LYS A 169 2.91 -4.56 18.14
N LYS A 170 2.07 -3.76 17.49
CA LYS A 170 0.85 -4.27 16.85
C LYS A 170 1.16 -5.08 15.59
N ALA A 171 2.17 -4.72 14.82
CA ALA A 171 2.58 -5.48 13.64
C ALA A 171 3.10 -6.87 14.04
N ARG A 172 3.96 -6.95 15.06
CA ARG A 172 4.46 -8.23 15.60
C ARG A 172 3.33 -9.10 16.13
N GLU A 173 2.43 -8.53 16.93
CA GLU A 173 1.23 -9.24 17.43
C GLU A 173 0.44 -9.89 16.29
N LEU A 174 0.20 -9.15 15.19
CA LEU A 174 -0.55 -9.69 14.05
C LEU A 174 0.25 -10.75 13.27
N ILE A 175 1.56 -10.59 13.15
CA ILE A 175 2.43 -11.62 12.52
C ILE A 175 2.44 -12.89 13.37
N ASP A 176 2.56 -12.77 14.68
CA ASP A 176 2.54 -13.89 15.64
C ASP A 176 1.18 -14.62 15.64
N ASP A 177 0.10 -13.88 15.41
CA ASP A 177 -1.25 -14.43 15.20
C ASP A 177 -1.43 -15.12 13.83
N GLY A 178 -0.38 -15.14 12.99
CA GLY A 178 -0.33 -15.85 11.72
C GLY A 178 -0.83 -15.05 10.52
N PHE A 179 -1.11 -13.77 10.66
CA PHE A 179 -1.58 -12.95 9.53
C PHE A 179 -0.45 -12.66 8.53
N LYS A 180 -0.84 -12.61 7.26
CA LYS A 180 0.01 -12.08 6.19
C LYS A 180 -0.01 -10.56 6.19
N ILE A 181 0.97 -9.99 6.88
CA ILE A 181 1.15 -8.55 6.97
C ILE A 181 1.93 -8.01 5.77
N ILE A 182 1.40 -6.95 5.17
CA ILE A 182 2.09 -6.13 4.17
C ILE A 182 2.44 -4.81 4.83
N VAL A 183 3.72 -4.44 4.82
CA VAL A 183 4.15 -3.12 5.32
C VAL A 183 4.23 -2.13 4.16
N HIS A 184 3.55 -1.00 4.30
CA HIS A 184 3.62 0.10 3.34
C HIS A 184 4.60 1.17 3.83
N ILE A 185 5.62 1.44 3.01
CA ILE A 185 6.65 2.47 3.24
C ILE A 185 6.62 3.52 2.15
N ILE A 186 7.00 4.76 2.49
CA ILE A 186 7.14 5.86 1.53
C ILE A 186 8.59 6.34 1.54
N LEU A 187 9.24 6.33 0.38
CA LEU A 187 10.58 6.84 0.20
C LEU A 187 10.53 8.30 -0.29
N GLY A 188 11.43 9.12 0.25
CA GLY A 188 11.55 10.54 -0.09
C GLY A 188 10.67 11.45 0.77
N LEU A 189 10.18 10.97 1.92
CA LEU A 189 9.47 11.81 2.87
C LEU A 189 10.34 13.00 3.30
N PRO A 190 9.75 14.19 3.49
CA PRO A 190 10.52 15.30 4.05
C PRO A 190 11.04 14.90 5.43
N THR A 191 12.21 15.44 5.80
CA THR A 191 12.97 15.14 7.03
C THR A 191 13.84 13.88 7.01
N GLU A 192 13.76 13.08 5.94
CA GLU A 192 14.58 11.87 5.80
C GLU A 192 15.76 12.03 4.85
N THR A 193 16.90 11.47 5.24
CA THR A 193 18.05 11.26 4.36
C THR A 193 17.98 9.88 3.71
N ARG A 194 18.95 9.60 2.83
CA ARG A 194 19.14 8.27 2.25
C ARG A 194 19.35 7.21 3.32
N GLU A 195 20.15 7.52 4.33
CA GLU A 195 20.46 6.65 5.45
C GLU A 195 19.20 6.34 6.27
N ASP A 196 18.39 7.35 6.60
CA ASP A 196 17.10 7.17 7.29
C ASP A 196 16.18 6.17 6.55
N MET A 197 16.15 6.26 5.22
CA MET A 197 15.34 5.36 4.38
C MET A 197 15.92 3.93 4.32
N LEU A 198 17.24 3.76 4.38
CA LEU A 198 17.86 2.44 4.45
C LEU A 198 17.66 1.79 5.82
N GLU A 199 17.68 2.56 6.91
CA GLU A 199 17.31 2.06 8.25
C GLU A 199 15.87 1.56 8.29
N THR A 200 14.97 2.20 7.54
CA THR A 200 13.60 1.70 7.36
C THR A 200 13.57 0.32 6.68
N PHE A 201 14.45 0.06 5.71
CA PHE A 201 14.58 -1.27 5.10
C PHE A 201 15.16 -2.31 6.06
N GLU A 202 16.17 -1.96 6.86
CA GLU A 202 16.70 -2.85 7.90
C GLU A 202 15.62 -3.22 8.92
N TYR A 203 14.80 -2.26 9.36
CA TYR A 203 13.65 -2.57 10.20
C TYR A 203 12.67 -3.54 9.52
N VAL A 204 12.34 -3.33 8.24
CA VAL A 204 11.42 -4.22 7.52
C VAL A 204 11.99 -5.64 7.42
N LYS A 205 13.31 -5.78 7.25
CA LYS A 205 13.99 -7.08 7.32
C LYS A 205 13.86 -7.73 8.70
N GLU A 206 14.08 -6.98 9.78
CA GLU A 206 13.95 -7.51 11.16
C GLU A 206 12.51 -7.84 11.56
N LEU A 207 11.53 -7.11 11.03
CA LEU A 207 10.10 -7.43 11.20
C LEU A 207 9.68 -8.66 10.38
N HIS A 208 10.35 -8.91 9.24
CA HIS A 208 10.10 -10.00 8.29
C HIS A 208 8.60 -10.17 7.95
N PRO A 209 7.91 -9.14 7.40
CA PRO A 209 6.51 -9.24 7.03
C PRO A 209 6.31 -10.17 5.83
N PHE A 210 5.07 -10.58 5.54
CA PHE A 210 4.76 -11.34 4.33
C PHE A 210 5.11 -10.57 3.04
N GLY A 211 4.90 -9.26 3.05
CA GLY A 211 5.18 -8.43 1.89
C GLY A 211 5.51 -6.99 2.22
N VAL A 212 6.05 -6.29 1.22
CA VAL A 212 6.33 -4.86 1.28
C VAL A 212 5.67 -4.14 0.12
N LYS A 213 5.16 -2.95 0.40
CA LYS A 213 4.65 -2.01 -0.58
C LYS A 213 5.48 -0.74 -0.49
N ILE A 214 6.26 -0.49 -1.52
CA ILE A 214 7.14 0.68 -1.60
C ILE A 214 6.48 1.74 -2.47
N HIS A 215 6.42 2.96 -1.94
CA HIS A 215 5.87 4.12 -2.61
C HIS A 215 6.95 5.18 -2.76
N SER A 216 7.12 5.77 -3.95
CA SER A 216 7.87 7.03 -4.07
C SER A 216 6.97 8.15 -3.63
N LEU A 217 7.43 9.02 -2.74
CA LEU A 217 6.72 10.26 -2.47
C LEU A 217 6.49 11.01 -3.78
N TYR A 218 5.25 11.41 -4.00
CA TYR A 218 4.88 12.44 -4.94
C TYR A 218 3.96 13.45 -4.27
N VAL A 219 4.04 14.69 -4.72
CA VAL A 219 3.35 15.84 -4.13
C VAL A 219 2.09 16.12 -4.94
N ASP A 220 0.93 15.87 -4.34
CA ASP A 220 -0.39 16.17 -4.92
C ASP A 220 -0.82 17.60 -4.51
N LYS A 221 -1.26 18.41 -5.47
CA LYS A 221 -1.67 19.82 -5.25
C LYS A 221 -2.85 20.00 -4.28
N HIS A 222 -3.66 18.98 -4.08
CA HIS A 222 -4.80 18.99 -3.15
C HIS A 222 -4.43 18.47 -1.76
N SER A 223 -3.24 17.90 -1.58
CA SER A 223 -2.74 17.50 -0.27
C SER A 223 -2.23 18.70 0.54
N ARG A 224 -2.14 18.54 1.86
CA ARG A 224 -1.49 19.55 2.73
C ARG A 224 -0.01 19.70 2.37
N LEU A 225 0.65 18.61 1.99
CA LEU A 225 2.03 18.63 1.53
C LEU A 225 2.19 19.45 0.25
N GLY A 226 1.22 19.36 -0.67
CA GLY A 226 1.16 20.20 -1.86
C GLY A 226 1.09 21.69 -1.55
N LYS A 227 0.25 22.07 -0.57
CA LYS A 227 0.18 23.46 -0.10
C LYS A 227 1.53 23.94 0.45
N LEU A 228 2.15 23.13 1.32
CA LEU A 228 3.48 23.45 1.86
C LEU A 228 4.55 23.58 0.77
N TYR A 229 4.55 22.66 -0.21
CA TYR A 229 5.51 22.71 -1.33
C TYR A 229 5.31 23.94 -2.20
N MET A 230 4.07 24.38 -2.45
CA MET A 230 3.78 25.58 -3.21
C MET A 230 4.22 26.86 -2.48
N GLU A 231 4.13 26.89 -1.15
CA GLU A 231 4.61 28.00 -0.33
C GLU A 231 6.14 28.03 -0.22
N LYS A 232 6.75 26.87 0.05
CA LYS A 232 8.20 26.71 0.18
C LYS A 232 8.64 25.34 -0.38
N PRO A 233 9.10 25.30 -1.64
CA PRO A 233 9.57 24.08 -2.26
C PRO A 233 10.69 23.42 -1.46
N PHE A 234 10.69 22.08 -1.44
CA PHE A 234 11.73 21.26 -0.81
C PHE A 234 12.28 20.22 -1.79
N PRO A 235 13.51 19.70 -1.60
CA PRO A 235 14.06 18.67 -2.49
C PRO A 235 13.22 17.39 -2.50
N VAL A 236 13.08 16.78 -3.67
CA VAL A 236 12.46 15.46 -3.86
C VAL A 236 13.40 14.56 -4.65
N LEU A 237 13.28 13.24 -4.49
CA LEU A 237 14.14 12.28 -5.17
C LEU A 237 14.03 12.41 -6.71
N THR A 238 15.17 12.40 -7.36
CA THR A 238 15.29 12.10 -8.79
C THR A 238 14.94 10.64 -9.08
N GLU A 239 14.64 10.30 -10.33
CA GLU A 239 14.38 8.91 -10.71
C GLU A 239 15.60 8.02 -10.40
N GLU A 240 16.80 8.52 -10.66
CA GLU A 240 18.05 7.80 -10.40
C GLU A 240 18.26 7.52 -8.92
N GLU A 241 18.07 8.51 -8.04
CA GLU A 241 18.17 8.33 -6.59
C GLU A 241 17.13 7.32 -6.09
N TYR A 242 15.88 7.41 -6.57
CA TYR A 242 14.82 6.47 -6.19
C TYR A 242 15.12 5.04 -6.66
N VAL A 243 15.53 4.86 -7.92
CA VAL A 243 15.86 3.56 -8.50
C VAL A 243 17.00 2.90 -7.72
N ASN A 244 18.08 3.64 -7.44
CA ASN A 244 19.19 3.12 -6.66
C ASN A 244 18.74 2.73 -5.25
N LEU A 245 18.03 3.63 -4.55
CA LEU A 245 17.55 3.39 -3.19
C LEU A 245 16.64 2.16 -3.09
N VAL A 246 15.73 1.95 -4.05
CA VAL A 246 14.89 0.76 -4.08
C VAL A 246 15.75 -0.49 -4.27
N CYS A 247 16.75 -0.47 -5.16
CA CYS A 247 17.65 -1.61 -5.36
C CYS A 247 18.49 -1.91 -4.13
N ASP A 248 19.01 -0.87 -3.44
CA ASP A 248 19.75 -1.04 -2.20
C ASP A 248 18.87 -1.65 -1.10
N GLY A 249 17.63 -1.16 -0.97
CA GLY A 249 16.65 -1.74 -0.06
C GLY A 249 16.32 -3.20 -0.39
N MET A 250 16.20 -3.54 -1.67
CA MET A 250 15.98 -4.93 -2.10
C MET A 250 17.16 -5.86 -1.75
N GLU A 251 18.39 -5.36 -1.72
CA GLU A 251 19.57 -6.12 -1.29
C GLU A 251 19.59 -6.39 0.22
N ILE A 252 18.97 -5.51 1.02
CA ILE A 252 18.81 -5.68 2.47
C ILE A 252 17.73 -6.73 2.77
N LEU A 253 16.60 -6.68 2.06
CA LEU A 253 15.43 -7.47 2.39
C LEU A 253 15.62 -8.99 2.12
N PRO A 254 15.01 -9.86 2.95
CA PRO A 254 14.96 -11.29 2.68
C PRO A 254 14.33 -11.61 1.32
N ARG A 255 14.81 -12.68 0.67
CA ARG A 255 14.40 -13.04 -0.71
C ARG A 255 12.95 -13.51 -0.83
N ASP A 256 12.36 -13.95 0.28
CA ASP A 256 11.00 -14.44 0.37
C ASP A 256 9.96 -13.33 0.58
N ILE A 257 10.38 -12.08 0.80
CA ILE A 257 9.49 -10.92 0.84
C ILE A 257 8.77 -10.74 -0.49
N VAL A 258 7.44 -10.67 -0.46
CA VAL A 258 6.64 -10.37 -1.65
C VAL A 258 6.57 -8.87 -1.88
N TYR A 259 7.00 -8.40 -3.05
CA TYR A 259 6.88 -7.00 -3.44
C TYR A 259 5.47 -6.74 -4.01
N HIS A 260 4.59 -6.17 -3.20
CA HIS A 260 3.23 -5.79 -3.58
C HIS A 260 3.21 -4.58 -4.51
N ARG A 261 4.17 -3.68 -4.33
CA ARG A 261 4.39 -2.52 -5.19
C ARG A 261 5.82 -2.01 -4.97
N ILE A 262 6.42 -1.48 -6.03
CA ILE A 262 7.75 -0.84 -5.99
C ILE A 262 7.74 0.61 -6.51
N THR A 263 6.57 1.13 -6.87
CA THR A 263 6.28 2.54 -7.20
C THR A 263 4.77 2.72 -7.40
N GLY A 264 4.25 3.91 -7.13
CA GLY A 264 2.83 4.29 -7.32
C GLY A 264 2.56 5.02 -8.63
N ASP A 265 1.27 5.23 -8.93
CA ASP A 265 0.79 6.13 -9.98
C ASP A 265 0.15 7.36 -9.32
N PRO A 266 0.61 8.59 -9.60
CA PRO A 266 -0.13 9.78 -9.20
C PRO A 266 -1.29 10.05 -10.16
N VAL A 267 -2.28 10.81 -9.71
CA VAL A 267 -3.21 11.48 -10.63
C VAL A 267 -2.44 12.54 -11.41
N ARG A 268 -2.33 12.36 -12.73
CA ARG A 268 -1.39 13.11 -13.59
C ARG A 268 -1.63 14.61 -13.53
N GLU A 269 -2.89 15.00 -13.41
CA GLU A 269 -3.38 16.38 -13.38
C GLU A 269 -3.16 17.05 -12.03
N ASN A 270 -2.97 16.26 -10.96
CA ASN A 270 -2.79 16.76 -9.60
C ASN A 270 -1.32 16.80 -9.18
N LEU A 271 -0.45 16.07 -9.88
CA LEU A 271 0.96 15.97 -9.56
C LEU A 271 1.67 17.32 -9.71
N ILE A 272 2.33 17.76 -8.64
CA ILE A 272 3.30 18.86 -8.64
C ILE A 272 4.69 18.32 -8.99
N VAL A 273 5.25 17.42 -8.17
CA VAL A 273 6.57 16.79 -8.34
C VAL A 273 6.65 15.41 -7.69
N PRO A 274 7.59 14.54 -8.09
CA PRO A 274 8.47 14.66 -9.26
C PRO A 274 7.82 14.08 -10.52
N ASN A 275 8.06 14.70 -11.68
CA ASN A 275 7.38 14.36 -12.94
C ASN A 275 7.60 12.93 -13.43
N TRP A 276 8.75 12.32 -13.11
CA TRP A 276 9.07 10.96 -13.53
C TRP A 276 8.09 9.90 -12.98
N THR A 277 7.42 10.18 -11.84
CA THR A 277 6.41 9.30 -11.25
C THR A 277 5.16 9.11 -12.14
N LYS A 278 4.92 9.99 -13.13
CA LYS A 278 3.86 9.81 -14.14
C LYS A 278 4.12 8.60 -15.06
N HIS A 279 5.34 8.03 -15.04
CA HIS A 279 5.78 7.00 -15.96
C HIS A 279 6.11 5.67 -15.25
N LYS A 280 5.19 5.16 -14.42
CA LYS A 280 5.36 3.93 -13.64
C LYS A 280 6.03 2.76 -14.37
N CYS A 281 5.59 2.42 -15.58
CA CYS A 281 6.19 1.32 -16.34
C CYS A 281 7.66 1.57 -16.68
N ALA A 282 8.04 2.83 -16.93
CA ALA A 282 9.42 3.22 -17.16
C ALA A 282 10.24 3.07 -15.87
N VAL A 283 9.73 3.56 -14.73
CA VAL A 283 10.38 3.44 -13.42
C VAL A 283 10.63 1.96 -13.04
N ILE A 284 9.61 1.11 -13.18
CA ILE A 284 9.75 -0.35 -12.95
C ILE A 284 10.83 -0.94 -13.88
N SER A 285 10.88 -0.49 -15.14
CA SER A 285 11.90 -0.94 -16.09
C SER A 285 13.30 -0.45 -15.70
N SER A 286 13.43 0.76 -15.16
CA SER A 286 14.68 1.32 -14.65
C SER A 286 15.18 0.49 -13.45
N ILE A 287 14.31 0.15 -12.50
CA ILE A 287 14.64 -0.74 -11.37
C ILE A 287 15.13 -2.11 -11.86
N GLN A 288 14.41 -2.75 -12.80
CA GLN A 288 14.82 -4.05 -13.35
C GLN A 288 16.16 -3.98 -14.09
N LYS A 289 16.45 -2.89 -14.80
CA LYS A 289 17.74 -2.67 -15.46
C LYS A 289 18.86 -2.50 -14.44
N GLU A 290 18.59 -1.79 -13.35
CA GLU A 290 19.56 -1.55 -12.30
C GLU A 290 19.88 -2.85 -11.54
N LEU A 291 18.88 -3.64 -11.14
CA LEU A 291 19.08 -4.98 -10.59
C LEU A 291 19.90 -5.88 -11.53
N LYS A 292 19.62 -5.81 -12.84
CA LYS A 292 20.40 -6.54 -13.85
C LYS A 292 21.85 -6.07 -13.88
N ARG A 293 22.10 -4.76 -13.84
CA ARG A 293 23.44 -4.16 -13.84
C ARG A 293 24.25 -4.61 -12.63
N ARG A 294 23.60 -4.74 -11.47
CA ARG A 294 24.19 -5.22 -10.21
C ARG A 294 24.33 -6.75 -10.12
N ASN A 295 23.91 -7.48 -11.15
CA ASN A 295 23.88 -8.95 -11.18
C ASN A 295 23.07 -9.57 -10.02
N ILE A 296 21.98 -8.92 -9.66
CA ILE A 296 21.07 -9.37 -8.60
C ILE A 296 19.95 -10.18 -9.23
N ASP A 297 19.75 -11.39 -8.72
CA ASP A 297 18.60 -12.23 -9.05
C ASP A 297 18.05 -12.87 -7.78
N PHE A 298 16.85 -12.47 -7.39
CA PHE A 298 16.14 -13.02 -6.25
C PHE A 298 15.09 -14.08 -6.66
N VAL A 299 14.95 -14.35 -7.97
CA VAL A 299 14.00 -15.33 -8.54
C VAL A 299 14.71 -16.63 -8.89
#